data_AF-J2ZE71-F1
#
_entry.id   AF-J2ZE71-F1
#
_cell.length_a   1.000
_cell.length_b   1.000
_cell.length_c   1.000
_cell.angle_alpha   90.00
_cell.angle_beta   90.00
_cell.angle_gamma   90.00
#
_symmetry.space_group_name_H-M   'P 1'
#
loop_
_entity.id
_entity.type
_entity.pdbx_description
1 polymer ?
#
loop_
_entity_poly.entity_id
_entity_poly.type
_entity_poly.pdbx_seq_one_letter_code
_entity_poly.pdbx_strand_id
1 'polypeptide(L)'
;MSDSFLSDLRALIDVDTSVGTRARYSSDAGLTRIPPLAVAFPRTPEQALAAFDLARAHGVPLTARGGGTSCASNAIGPGLVLDFSRHMNRVLSIDPEARTATVEPGCVGSTLQAAAAKHGLRFGPDPSSQNRATIAGMVANNACGPHATAWGRTSDNIVALDCVDGHGRRFTATTSHDSALRDVPGLASLIDSHLAPIRTQLGRFKRQVSGYSLEHLTPEGGRNLAAMLTGTEGTLVLILSVTVRLVPLPDAPVLAALGYRSIIEAADDVPALLAHSPLAVEGMDRRLVDVVRVHKGPGAVPALPEGEGWLLVEVGAPGEDVTASLERARALCAASAAVDTVVYPPGAQAS
;
A
#
# COMPACT_ATOMS: atom_id res chain seq x y z
N MET A 1 -7.36 27.54 -24.10
CA MET A 1 -6.73 26.20 -24.06
C MET A 1 -7.64 25.18 -23.37
N SER A 2 -8.29 25.53 -22.24
CA SER A 2 -9.25 24.66 -21.54
C SER A 2 -10.43 24.19 -22.39
N ASP A 3 -11.03 25.07 -23.19
CA ASP A 3 -12.37 24.77 -23.74
C ASP A 3 -12.36 23.75 -24.88
N SER A 4 -11.38 23.81 -25.79
CA SER A 4 -11.16 22.77 -26.81
C SER A 4 -10.84 21.43 -26.16
N PHE A 5 -9.89 21.42 -25.22
CA PHE A 5 -9.50 20.20 -24.50
C PHE A 5 -10.68 19.55 -23.79
N LEU A 6 -11.52 20.32 -23.10
CA LEU A 6 -12.69 19.79 -22.39
C LEU A 6 -13.78 19.31 -23.35
N SER A 7 -13.93 19.93 -24.51
CA SER A 7 -14.83 19.46 -25.57
C SER A 7 -14.39 18.11 -26.10
N ASP A 8 -13.11 18.00 -26.46
CA ASP A 8 -12.52 16.78 -27.01
C ASP A 8 -12.53 15.64 -25.98
N LEU A 9 -12.21 15.95 -24.72
CA LEU A 9 -12.23 14.98 -23.63
C LEU A 9 -13.64 14.39 -23.39
N ARG A 10 -14.69 15.23 -23.44
CA ARG A 10 -16.08 14.78 -23.27
C ARG A 10 -16.56 13.84 -24.38
N ALA A 11 -15.93 13.89 -25.56
CA ALA A 11 -16.23 12.95 -26.64
C ALA A 11 -15.60 11.56 -26.41
N LEU A 12 -14.58 11.45 -25.54
CA LEU A 12 -13.83 10.22 -25.29
C LEU A 12 -14.29 9.46 -24.03
N ILE A 13 -14.66 10.20 -22.99
CA ILE A 13 -14.82 9.67 -21.63
C ILE A 13 -15.86 10.47 -20.85
N ASP A 14 -16.43 9.88 -19.79
CA ASP A 14 -17.28 10.60 -18.83
C ASP A 14 -16.43 11.65 -18.08
N VAL A 15 -16.85 12.92 -18.12
CA VAL A 15 -16.14 14.07 -17.54
C VAL A 15 -17.10 14.94 -16.73
N ASP A 16 -16.70 15.29 -15.51
CA ASP A 16 -17.41 16.23 -14.65
C ASP A 16 -16.55 17.46 -14.35
N THR A 17 -17.04 18.63 -14.75
CA THR A 17 -16.42 19.94 -14.55
C THR A 17 -17.19 20.81 -13.56
N SER A 18 -18.21 20.26 -12.90
CA SER A 18 -19.02 21.00 -11.94
C SER A 18 -18.20 21.52 -10.77
N VAL A 19 -18.62 22.65 -10.19
CA VAL A 19 -17.98 23.23 -9.01
C VAL A 19 -17.96 22.22 -7.86
N GLY A 20 -19.05 21.46 -7.67
CA GLY A 20 -19.15 20.44 -6.62
C GLY A 20 -18.14 19.31 -6.79
N THR A 21 -17.97 18.78 -8.00
CA THR A 21 -16.99 17.72 -8.24
C THR A 21 -15.55 18.25 -8.15
N ARG A 22 -15.25 19.39 -8.75
CA ARG A 22 -13.91 20.00 -8.61
C ARG A 22 -13.58 20.30 -7.14
N ALA A 23 -14.56 20.70 -6.32
CA ALA A 23 -14.37 20.86 -4.88
C ALA A 23 -14.11 19.52 -4.16
N ARG A 24 -14.85 18.45 -4.46
CA ARG A 24 -14.63 17.12 -3.85
C ARG A 24 -13.26 16.52 -4.20
N TYR A 25 -12.79 16.73 -5.42
CA TYR A 25 -11.51 16.21 -5.91
C TYR A 25 -10.34 17.15 -5.68
N SER A 26 -10.57 18.31 -5.06
CA SER A 26 -9.51 19.25 -4.71
C SER A 26 -8.71 18.84 -3.48
N SER A 27 -9.15 17.84 -2.72
CA SER A 27 -8.49 17.35 -1.51
C SER A 27 -8.42 15.82 -1.50
N ASP A 28 -7.43 15.30 -0.78
CA ASP A 28 -7.35 13.93 -0.29
C ASP A 28 -7.25 13.96 1.24
N ALA A 29 -6.63 12.97 1.88
CA ALA A 29 -6.41 12.97 3.33
C ALA A 29 -5.21 13.84 3.77
N GLY A 30 -4.53 14.50 2.83
CA GLY A 30 -3.49 15.47 3.12
C GLY A 30 -4.03 16.86 3.49
N LEU A 31 -3.11 17.79 3.73
CA LEU A 31 -3.44 19.12 4.25
C LEU A 31 -3.71 20.17 3.17
N THR A 32 -3.45 19.85 1.89
CA THR A 32 -3.54 20.82 0.81
C THR A 32 -4.83 20.70 0.00
N ARG A 33 -5.17 21.79 -0.70
CA ARG A 33 -6.34 21.86 -1.57
C ARG A 33 -5.99 22.45 -2.92
N ILE A 34 -6.07 21.64 -3.98
CA ILE A 34 -5.75 22.03 -5.35
C ILE A 34 -6.92 21.60 -6.25
N PRO A 35 -7.82 22.54 -6.63
CA PRO A 35 -8.93 22.21 -7.51
C PRO A 35 -8.46 21.79 -8.91
N PRO A 36 -8.91 20.64 -9.43
CA PRO A 36 -8.60 20.23 -10.80
C PRO A 36 -9.36 21.08 -11.83
N LEU A 37 -8.89 21.04 -13.08
CA LEU A 37 -9.61 21.54 -14.24
C LEU A 37 -10.89 20.72 -14.48
N ALA A 38 -10.75 19.39 -14.44
CA ALA A 38 -11.82 18.43 -14.66
C ALA A 38 -11.50 17.09 -14.00
N VAL A 39 -12.53 16.27 -13.81
CA VAL A 39 -12.38 14.87 -13.38
C VAL A 39 -12.98 13.98 -14.45
N ALA A 40 -12.26 12.95 -14.88
CA ALA A 40 -12.75 11.95 -15.83
C ALA A 40 -12.75 10.54 -15.24
N PHE A 41 -13.69 9.72 -15.69
CA PHE A 41 -14.00 8.41 -15.10
C PHE A 41 -13.88 7.29 -16.15
N PRO A 42 -12.68 6.73 -16.38
CA PRO A 42 -12.49 5.71 -17.41
C PRO A 42 -13.21 4.42 -17.03
N ARG A 43 -13.84 3.77 -18.02
CA ARG A 43 -14.46 2.45 -17.87
C ARG A 43 -13.60 1.33 -18.44
N THR A 44 -12.63 1.67 -19.28
CA THR A 44 -11.69 0.73 -19.90
C THR A 44 -10.29 1.33 -19.96
N PRO A 45 -9.23 0.50 -20.08
CA PRO A 45 -7.86 0.98 -20.30
C PRO A 45 -7.74 1.89 -21.52
N GLU A 46 -8.48 1.63 -22.59
CA GLU A 46 -8.45 2.41 -23.83
C GLU A 46 -8.98 3.83 -23.60
N GLN A 47 -10.02 4.00 -22.79
CA GLN A 47 -10.51 5.33 -22.41
C GLN A 47 -9.49 6.08 -21.54
N ALA A 48 -8.82 5.38 -20.61
CA ALA A 48 -7.77 5.98 -19.80
C ALA A 48 -6.57 6.44 -20.65
N LEU A 49 -6.15 5.61 -21.60
CA LEU A 49 -5.07 5.92 -22.55
C LEU A 49 -5.45 7.08 -23.48
N ALA A 50 -6.67 7.11 -24.01
CA ALA A 50 -7.13 8.21 -24.86
C ALA A 50 -7.15 9.55 -24.10
N ALA A 51 -7.62 9.55 -22.84
CA ALA A 51 -7.59 10.74 -22.00
C ALA A 51 -6.15 11.16 -21.64
N PHE A 52 -5.26 10.20 -21.39
CA PHE A 52 -3.83 10.44 -21.15
C PHE A 52 -3.15 11.08 -22.36
N ASP A 53 -3.34 10.53 -23.56
CA ASP A 53 -2.75 11.06 -24.79
C ASP A 53 -3.29 12.44 -25.13
N LEU A 54 -4.60 12.69 -24.93
CA LEU A 54 -5.17 14.01 -25.10
C LEU A 54 -4.57 15.03 -24.11
N ALA A 55 -4.45 14.67 -22.83
CA ALA A 55 -3.83 15.54 -21.83
C ALA A 55 -2.37 15.87 -22.20
N ARG A 56 -1.60 14.86 -22.64
CA ARG A 56 -0.22 15.02 -23.12
C ARG A 56 -0.13 15.94 -24.34
N ALA A 57 -0.99 15.75 -25.34
CA ALA A 57 -1.01 16.57 -26.56
C ALA A 57 -1.33 18.05 -26.27
N HIS A 58 -2.16 18.32 -25.26
CA HIS A 58 -2.53 19.68 -24.84
C HIS A 58 -1.64 20.26 -23.73
N GLY A 59 -0.65 19.51 -23.23
CA GLY A 59 0.21 19.95 -22.12
C GLY A 59 -0.54 20.13 -20.79
N VAL A 60 -1.64 19.39 -20.60
CA VAL A 60 -2.45 19.42 -19.37
C VAL A 60 -1.86 18.42 -18.36
N PRO A 61 -1.48 18.84 -17.14
CA PRO A 61 -1.04 17.91 -16.10
C PRO A 61 -2.12 16.88 -15.78
N LEU A 62 -1.71 15.64 -15.53
CA LEU A 62 -2.62 14.54 -15.23
C LEU A 62 -2.28 13.93 -13.87
N THR A 63 -3.31 13.70 -13.06
CA THR A 63 -3.20 13.01 -11.78
C THR A 63 -4.09 11.78 -11.78
N ALA A 64 -3.49 10.60 -11.65
CA ALA A 64 -4.25 9.37 -11.44
C ALA A 64 -4.77 9.32 -9.99
N ARG A 65 -6.03 8.95 -9.82
CA ARG A 65 -6.67 8.89 -8.50
C ARG A 65 -7.43 7.58 -8.31
N GLY A 66 -7.25 7.02 -7.11
CA GLY A 66 -8.07 5.95 -6.56
C GLY A 66 -8.98 6.47 -5.45
N GLY A 67 -8.87 5.89 -4.25
CA GLY A 67 -9.72 6.24 -3.10
C GLY A 67 -9.49 7.62 -2.48
N GLY A 68 -8.46 8.37 -2.90
CA GLY A 68 -8.17 9.70 -2.35
C GLY A 68 -7.79 9.70 -0.87
N THR A 69 -7.14 8.64 -0.40
CA THR A 69 -6.77 8.42 1.01
C THR A 69 -5.31 8.75 1.33
N SER A 70 -4.58 9.35 0.39
CA SER A 70 -3.19 9.77 0.61
C SER A 70 -3.12 10.92 1.62
N CYS A 71 -2.16 10.86 2.54
CA CYS A 71 -1.85 11.94 3.48
C CYS A 71 -0.80 12.92 2.92
N ALA A 72 -0.22 12.63 1.75
CA ALA A 72 0.84 13.43 1.13
C ALA A 72 0.33 14.42 0.06
N SER A 73 -0.99 14.49 -0.18
CA SER A 73 -1.57 15.32 -1.24
C SER A 73 -1.14 14.95 -2.66
N ASN A 74 -0.69 13.71 -2.87
CA ASN A 74 -0.25 13.20 -4.17
C ASN A 74 -1.41 12.62 -5.03
N ALA A 75 -2.64 12.60 -4.51
CA ALA A 75 -3.83 12.16 -5.24
C ALA A 75 -4.68 13.32 -5.79
N ILE A 76 -4.12 14.53 -5.81
CA ILE A 76 -4.76 15.77 -6.31
C ILE A 76 -3.83 16.55 -7.24
N GLY A 77 -4.38 17.41 -8.09
CA GLY A 77 -3.60 18.22 -9.02
C GLY A 77 -4.45 19.25 -9.77
N PRO A 78 -3.83 20.28 -10.37
CA PRO A 78 -4.56 21.40 -10.99
C PRO A 78 -5.13 21.09 -12.38
N GLY A 79 -4.71 19.99 -13.01
CA GLY A 79 -5.10 19.61 -14.37
C GLY A 79 -6.25 18.61 -14.40
N LEU A 80 -6.09 17.55 -15.19
CA LEU A 80 -7.05 16.46 -15.30
C LEU A 80 -6.82 15.45 -14.17
N VAL A 81 -7.86 15.14 -13.40
CA VAL A 81 -7.86 13.97 -12.51
C VAL A 81 -8.54 12.79 -13.20
N LEU A 82 -7.83 11.66 -13.32
CA LEU A 82 -8.40 10.39 -13.79
C LEU A 82 -8.77 9.52 -12.58
N ASP A 83 -10.06 9.35 -12.32
CA ASP A 83 -10.55 8.51 -11.23
C ASP A 83 -10.92 7.11 -11.69
N PHE A 84 -10.09 6.13 -11.30
CA PHE A 84 -10.29 4.72 -11.63
C PHE A 84 -11.27 4.01 -10.68
N SER A 85 -11.50 4.56 -9.49
CA SER A 85 -12.26 3.89 -8.41
C SER A 85 -13.74 3.70 -8.76
N ARG A 86 -14.30 4.52 -9.65
CA ARG A 86 -15.71 4.49 -10.02
C ARG A 86 -16.09 3.33 -10.94
N HIS A 87 -15.22 2.96 -11.88
CA HIS A 87 -15.58 2.03 -12.97
C HIS A 87 -14.53 0.96 -13.29
N MET A 88 -13.26 1.17 -12.97
CA MET A 88 -12.17 0.22 -13.18
C MET A 88 -11.68 -0.32 -11.83
N ASN A 89 -12.54 -1.07 -11.14
CA ASN A 89 -12.36 -1.49 -9.75
C ASN A 89 -12.51 -3.01 -9.49
N ARG A 90 -12.42 -3.83 -10.53
CA ARG A 90 -12.63 -5.27 -10.45
C ARG A 90 -11.35 -6.04 -10.10
N VAL A 91 -11.56 -7.19 -9.45
CA VAL A 91 -10.59 -8.30 -9.45
C VAL A 91 -10.77 -9.04 -10.77
N LEU A 92 -9.72 -9.07 -11.60
CA LEU A 92 -9.77 -9.65 -12.94
C LEU A 92 -9.53 -11.16 -12.91
N SER A 93 -8.58 -11.61 -12.09
CA SER A 93 -8.29 -13.03 -11.89
C SER A 93 -7.60 -13.29 -10.55
N ILE A 94 -7.77 -14.50 -10.03
CA ILE A 94 -7.01 -15.06 -8.91
C ILE A 94 -6.52 -16.44 -9.34
N ASP A 95 -5.23 -16.68 -9.18
CA ASP A 95 -4.59 -17.98 -9.31
C ASP A 95 -4.16 -18.46 -7.91
N PRO A 96 -4.93 -19.38 -7.29
CA PRO A 96 -4.61 -19.90 -5.97
C PRO A 96 -3.32 -20.73 -5.92
N GLU A 97 -2.96 -21.40 -7.01
CA GLU A 97 -1.77 -22.25 -7.08
C GLU A 97 -0.50 -21.40 -7.17
N ALA A 98 -0.49 -20.44 -8.10
CA ALA A 98 0.59 -19.46 -8.21
C ALA A 98 0.58 -18.43 -7.06
N ARG A 99 -0.53 -18.36 -6.31
CA ARG A 99 -0.82 -17.36 -5.27
C ARG A 99 -0.65 -15.94 -5.82
N THR A 100 -1.35 -15.65 -6.90
CA THR A 100 -1.35 -14.31 -7.51
C THR A 100 -2.76 -13.83 -7.82
N ALA A 101 -2.94 -12.53 -7.91
CA ALA A 101 -4.17 -11.90 -8.38
C ALA A 101 -3.86 -10.75 -9.32
N THR A 102 -4.68 -10.59 -10.36
CA THR A 102 -4.65 -9.42 -11.24
C THR A 102 -5.89 -8.58 -11.02
N VAL A 103 -5.73 -7.27 -10.88
CA VAL A 103 -6.81 -6.32 -10.56
C VAL A 103 -6.75 -5.07 -11.43
N GLU A 104 -7.90 -4.42 -11.59
CA GLU A 104 -7.99 -3.07 -12.16
C GLU A 104 -7.45 -2.02 -11.16
N PRO A 105 -6.98 -0.84 -11.62
CA PRO A 105 -6.28 0.14 -10.78
C PRO A 105 -7.11 0.68 -9.61
N GLY A 106 -8.41 0.82 -9.83
CA GLY A 106 -9.39 1.28 -8.85
C GLY A 106 -9.90 0.20 -7.90
N CYS A 107 -9.39 -1.04 -7.97
CA CYS A 107 -9.85 -2.12 -7.11
C CYS A 107 -9.49 -1.80 -5.66
N VAL A 108 -10.48 -1.78 -4.75
CA VAL A 108 -10.26 -1.47 -3.34
C VAL A 108 -9.60 -2.67 -2.65
N GLY A 109 -8.67 -2.40 -1.72
CA GLY A 109 -7.96 -3.45 -0.97
C GLY A 109 -8.90 -4.51 -0.38
N SER A 110 -9.95 -4.08 0.33
CA SER A 110 -10.95 -5.00 0.90
C SER A 110 -11.70 -5.84 -0.13
N THR A 111 -11.87 -5.35 -1.37
CA THR A 111 -12.48 -6.13 -2.46
C THR A 111 -11.57 -7.29 -2.88
N LEU A 112 -10.28 -7.02 -3.02
CA LEU A 112 -9.29 -8.07 -3.29
C LEU A 112 -9.21 -9.06 -2.12
N GLN A 113 -9.19 -8.57 -0.87
CA GLN A 113 -9.16 -9.45 0.31
C GLN A 113 -10.35 -10.40 0.33
N ALA A 114 -11.57 -9.90 0.12
CA ALA A 114 -12.77 -10.72 0.13
C ALA A 114 -12.78 -11.78 -0.99
N ALA A 115 -12.16 -11.47 -2.14
CA ALA A 115 -12.03 -12.42 -3.24
C ALA A 115 -10.96 -13.50 -2.94
N ALA A 116 -9.79 -13.09 -2.43
CA ALA A 116 -8.69 -13.99 -2.09
C ALA A 116 -9.00 -14.92 -0.92
N ALA A 117 -9.77 -14.45 0.07
CA ALA A 117 -10.13 -15.22 1.26
C ALA A 117 -10.88 -16.52 0.94
N LYS A 118 -11.62 -16.56 -0.19
CA LYS A 118 -12.30 -17.78 -0.70
C LYS A 118 -11.33 -18.92 -1.02
N HIS A 119 -10.05 -18.61 -1.14
CA HIS A 119 -8.97 -19.54 -1.44
C HIS A 119 -7.99 -19.71 -0.26
N GLY A 120 -8.33 -19.20 0.94
CA GLY A 120 -7.41 -19.21 2.09
C GLY A 120 -6.22 -18.26 1.93
N LEU A 121 -6.34 -17.27 1.04
CA LEU A 121 -5.28 -16.34 0.70
C LEU A 121 -5.68 -14.90 1.03
N ARG A 122 -4.69 -14.02 1.13
CA ARG A 122 -4.88 -12.57 1.24
C ARG A 122 -3.80 -11.80 0.50
N PHE A 123 -4.05 -10.55 0.18
CA PHE A 123 -2.98 -9.60 -0.15
C PHE A 123 -2.29 -9.18 1.15
N GLY A 124 -0.95 -9.20 1.16
CA GLY A 124 -0.15 -8.94 2.36
C GLY A 124 -0.37 -7.53 2.94
N PRO A 125 -0.07 -6.48 2.17
CA PRO A 125 -0.19 -5.10 2.64
C PRO A 125 -1.61 -4.72 3.07
N ASP A 126 -1.74 -4.13 4.25
CA ASP A 126 -3.01 -3.86 4.91
C ASP A 126 -3.06 -2.49 5.61
N PRO A 127 -2.94 -1.38 4.84
CA PRO A 127 -3.01 -0.04 5.41
C PRO A 127 -4.35 0.18 6.12
N SER A 128 -4.38 1.07 7.10
CA SER A 128 -5.62 1.40 7.85
C SER A 128 -6.77 1.88 6.97
N SER A 129 -6.46 2.41 5.78
CA SER A 129 -7.44 2.85 4.78
C SER A 129 -7.85 1.75 3.77
N GLN A 130 -7.50 0.48 3.97
CA GLN A 130 -7.72 -0.63 3.03
C GLN A 130 -9.16 -0.81 2.53
N ASN A 131 -10.16 -0.32 3.27
CA ASN A 131 -11.57 -0.33 2.87
C ASN A 131 -11.95 0.76 1.85
N ARG A 132 -11.00 1.63 1.48
CA ARG A 132 -11.16 2.73 0.51
C ARG A 132 -9.94 2.86 -0.41
N ALA A 133 -8.74 2.57 0.09
CA ALA A 133 -7.50 2.59 -0.69
C ALA A 133 -7.58 1.57 -1.82
N THR A 134 -7.21 2.01 -3.03
CA THR A 134 -7.18 1.14 -4.20
C THR A 134 -5.81 0.52 -4.37
N ILE A 135 -5.73 -0.66 -5.00
CA ILE A 135 -4.49 -1.40 -5.18
C ILE A 135 -3.46 -0.57 -5.95
N ALA A 136 -3.83 0.15 -7.01
CA ALA A 136 -2.87 1.04 -7.68
C ALA A 136 -2.46 2.24 -6.81
N GLY A 137 -3.34 2.74 -5.94
CA GLY A 137 -2.98 3.76 -4.96
C GLY A 137 -1.99 3.23 -3.91
N MET A 138 -2.13 1.97 -3.50
CA MET A 138 -1.18 1.27 -2.64
C MET A 138 0.17 1.08 -3.33
N VAL A 139 0.18 0.72 -4.61
CA VAL A 139 1.40 0.67 -5.43
C VAL A 139 2.06 2.05 -5.50
N ALA A 140 1.29 3.09 -5.82
CA ALA A 140 1.82 4.45 -5.95
C ALA A 140 2.49 4.97 -4.67
N ASN A 141 2.06 4.51 -3.49
CA ASN A 141 2.58 4.97 -2.19
C ASN A 141 3.50 3.94 -1.49
N ASN A 142 3.85 2.83 -2.16
CA ASN A 142 4.49 1.67 -1.55
C ASN A 142 3.88 1.29 -0.19
N ALA A 143 2.55 1.18 -0.16
CA ALA A 143 1.79 1.07 1.07
C ALA A 143 2.13 -0.20 1.86
N CYS A 144 1.93 -0.11 3.18
CA CYS A 144 2.13 -1.18 4.14
C CYS A 144 1.14 -1.02 5.30
N GLY A 145 1.11 -1.97 6.22
CA GLY A 145 0.26 -1.93 7.41
C GLY A 145 0.88 -2.71 8.58
N PRO A 146 0.08 -3.03 9.60
CA PRO A 146 0.54 -3.75 10.80
C PRO A 146 1.29 -5.05 10.49
N HIS A 147 0.86 -5.75 9.44
CA HIS A 147 1.44 -7.01 9.02
C HIS A 147 2.66 -6.89 8.10
N ALA A 148 3.21 -5.68 7.92
CA ALA A 148 4.41 -5.48 7.12
C ALA A 148 5.62 -6.26 7.64
N THR A 149 5.64 -6.57 8.94
CA THR A 149 6.68 -7.41 9.55
C THR A 149 6.68 -8.83 8.98
N ALA A 150 5.49 -9.39 8.71
CA ALA A 150 5.34 -10.74 8.17
C ALA A 150 5.31 -10.78 6.63
N TRP A 151 4.65 -9.81 6.00
CA TRP A 151 4.35 -9.86 4.57
C TRP A 151 4.93 -8.70 3.76
N GLY A 152 5.67 -7.79 4.38
CA GLY A 152 6.32 -6.68 3.67
C GLY A 152 5.35 -5.60 3.17
N ARG A 153 5.88 -4.76 2.28
CA ARG A 153 5.20 -3.62 1.66
C ARG A 153 4.62 -4.03 0.30
N THR A 154 3.98 -3.08 -0.37
CA THR A 154 3.44 -3.31 -1.72
C THR A 154 4.54 -3.71 -2.70
N SER A 155 5.74 -3.12 -2.61
CA SER A 155 6.89 -3.46 -3.47
C SER A 155 7.36 -4.91 -3.28
N ASP A 156 7.16 -5.47 -2.09
CA ASP A 156 7.55 -6.84 -1.75
C ASP A 156 6.51 -7.86 -2.26
N ASN A 157 5.30 -7.39 -2.60
CA ASN A 157 4.17 -8.20 -3.06
C ASN A 157 3.81 -7.94 -4.53
N ILE A 158 4.55 -7.11 -5.26
CA ILE A 158 4.26 -6.84 -6.67
C ILE A 158 4.82 -7.94 -7.57
N VAL A 159 4.06 -8.31 -8.61
CA VAL A 159 4.50 -9.27 -9.64
C VAL A 159 4.66 -8.57 -10.98
N ALA A 160 3.64 -7.80 -11.39
CA ALA A 160 3.68 -7.07 -12.65
C ALA A 160 2.78 -5.82 -12.63
N LEU A 161 3.11 -4.85 -13.47
CA LEU A 161 2.32 -3.66 -13.76
C LEU A 161 2.19 -3.51 -15.28
N ASP A 162 0.96 -3.44 -15.79
CA ASP A 162 0.70 -2.90 -17.13
C ASP A 162 0.54 -1.39 -16.99
N CYS A 163 1.38 -0.62 -17.67
CA CYS A 163 1.45 0.81 -17.46
C CYS A 163 1.91 1.57 -18.71
N VAL A 164 1.72 2.89 -18.69
CA VAL A 164 2.19 3.81 -19.71
C VAL A 164 3.05 4.90 -19.08
N ASP A 165 4.21 5.20 -19.68
CA ASP A 165 5.07 6.29 -19.21
C ASP A 165 4.65 7.68 -19.74
N GLY A 166 5.33 8.73 -19.27
CA GLY A 166 5.09 10.11 -19.71
C GLY A 166 5.25 10.37 -21.22
N HIS A 167 5.88 9.47 -21.97
CA HIS A 167 6.02 9.56 -23.43
C HIS A 167 4.88 8.84 -24.19
N GLY A 168 3.99 8.14 -23.49
CA GLY A 168 2.93 7.34 -24.09
C GLY A 168 3.37 5.92 -24.46
N ARG A 169 4.54 5.46 -24.04
CA ARG A 169 4.95 4.07 -24.26
C ARG A 169 4.26 3.17 -23.24
N ARG A 170 3.48 2.21 -23.72
CA ARG A 170 2.89 1.15 -22.89
C ARG A 170 3.85 -0.04 -22.79
N PHE A 171 4.03 -0.58 -21.59
CA PHE A 171 4.87 -1.74 -21.33
C PHE A 171 4.39 -2.48 -20.07
N THR A 172 4.89 -3.70 -19.88
CA THR A 172 4.65 -4.49 -18.68
C THR A 172 5.91 -4.54 -17.83
N ALA A 173 5.93 -3.78 -16.73
CA ALA A 173 6.99 -3.90 -15.74
C ALA A 173 6.80 -5.20 -14.95
N THR A 174 7.87 -5.97 -14.76
CA THR A 174 7.81 -7.24 -14.01
C THR A 174 8.95 -7.32 -12.99
N THR A 175 8.94 -8.39 -12.20
CA THR A 175 10.06 -8.78 -11.33
C THR A 175 11.18 -9.52 -12.07
N SER A 176 11.12 -9.60 -13.41
CA SER A 176 12.09 -10.30 -14.24
C SER A 176 13.47 -9.63 -14.23
N HIS A 177 14.50 -10.46 -14.37
CA HIS A 177 15.90 -10.04 -14.41
C HIS A 177 16.36 -9.70 -15.84
N ASP A 178 15.58 -8.93 -16.60
CA ASP A 178 16.10 -8.39 -17.86
C ASP A 178 17.21 -7.37 -17.56
N SER A 179 18.46 -7.81 -17.69
CA SER A 179 19.64 -6.97 -17.46
C SER A 179 19.65 -5.70 -18.30
N ALA A 180 18.97 -5.72 -19.45
CA ALA A 180 18.91 -4.59 -20.37
C ALA A 180 17.78 -3.60 -20.06
N LEU A 181 16.83 -3.93 -19.16
CA LEU A 181 15.66 -3.11 -18.83
C LEU A 181 14.99 -2.55 -20.10
N ARG A 182 14.74 -3.41 -21.10
CA ARG A 182 14.40 -2.98 -22.46
C ARG A 182 13.10 -2.16 -22.54
N ASP A 183 12.22 -2.36 -21.57
CA ASP A 183 10.98 -1.60 -21.42
C ASP A 183 11.23 -0.09 -21.26
N VAL A 184 12.41 0.31 -20.75
CA VAL A 184 12.80 1.71 -20.54
C VAL A 184 14.21 1.97 -21.08
N PRO A 185 14.34 2.40 -22.35
CA PRO A 185 15.60 2.76 -22.98
C PRO A 185 16.42 3.75 -22.15
N GLY A 186 17.70 3.45 -21.98
CA GLY A 186 18.64 4.26 -21.20
C GLY A 186 18.62 3.98 -19.69
N LEU A 187 17.59 3.30 -19.15
CA LEU A 187 17.49 3.03 -17.72
C LEU A 187 18.63 2.14 -17.23
N ALA A 188 18.96 1.05 -17.93
CA ALA A 188 20.09 0.19 -17.56
C ALA A 188 21.41 0.98 -17.50
N SER A 189 21.68 1.81 -18.52
CA SER A 189 22.89 2.66 -18.55
C SER A 189 22.92 3.68 -17.41
N LEU A 190 21.77 4.28 -17.07
CA LEU A 190 21.65 5.20 -15.93
C LEU A 190 22.01 4.49 -14.63
N ILE A 191 21.44 3.31 -14.39
CA ILE A 191 21.68 2.55 -13.16
C ILE A 191 23.13 2.09 -13.07
N ASP A 192 23.68 1.54 -14.16
CA ASP A 192 25.03 0.98 -14.18
C ASP A 192 26.10 2.06 -13.95
N SER A 193 25.86 3.27 -14.45
CA SER A 193 26.75 4.42 -14.23
C SER A 193 26.69 4.97 -12.80
N HIS A 194 25.67 4.58 -12.00
CA HIS A 194 25.41 5.13 -10.66
C HIS A 194 25.29 4.04 -9.58
N LEU A 195 25.84 2.84 -9.79
CA LEU A 195 25.74 1.76 -8.80
C LEU A 195 26.34 2.11 -7.44
N ALA A 196 27.43 2.87 -7.41
CA ALA A 196 28.09 3.24 -6.16
C ALA A 196 27.18 4.05 -5.21
N PRO A 197 26.58 5.19 -5.62
CA PRO A 197 25.64 5.89 -4.76
C PRO A 197 24.37 5.07 -4.48
N ILE A 198 23.82 4.34 -5.46
CA ILE A 198 22.60 3.53 -5.24
C ILE A 198 22.83 2.50 -4.11
N ARG A 199 23.93 1.75 -4.15
CA ARG A 199 24.25 0.71 -3.13
C ARG A 199 24.53 1.27 -1.74
N THR A 200 25.04 2.49 -1.67
CA THR A 200 25.50 3.10 -0.41
C THR A 200 24.47 4.01 0.23
N GLN A 201 23.51 4.52 -0.54
CA GLN A 201 22.55 5.52 -0.07
C GLN A 201 21.08 5.05 -0.12
N LEU A 202 20.75 4.05 -0.93
CA LEU A 202 19.38 3.54 -1.07
C LEU A 202 19.25 2.13 -0.48
N GLY A 203 18.02 1.75 -0.09
CA GLY A 203 17.72 0.44 0.50
C GLY A 203 18.44 0.16 1.82
N ARG A 204 18.86 1.18 2.57
CA ARG A 204 19.73 1.02 3.76
C ARG A 204 19.01 0.53 5.00
N PHE A 205 17.67 0.58 5.00
CA PHE A 205 16.81 0.12 6.09
C PHE A 205 15.50 -0.42 5.52
N LYS A 206 14.83 -1.32 6.27
CA LYS A 206 13.69 -2.12 5.77
C LYS A 206 12.53 -1.28 5.22
N ARG A 207 12.27 -0.13 5.83
CA ARG A 207 11.13 0.75 5.47
C ARG A 207 11.59 2.08 4.90
N GLN A 208 12.37 2.04 3.84
CA GLN A 208 12.64 3.23 3.01
C GLN A 208 11.49 3.36 1.98
N VAL A 209 10.63 4.36 2.14
CA VAL A 209 9.45 4.61 1.28
C VAL A 209 9.44 6.05 0.75
N SER A 210 10.60 6.69 0.69
CA SER A 210 10.79 8.05 0.18
C SER A 210 11.68 8.05 -1.07
N GLY A 211 11.27 8.82 -2.08
CA GLY A 211 11.97 8.90 -3.36
C GLY A 211 11.73 7.69 -4.27
N TYR A 212 12.53 7.57 -5.33
CA TYR A 212 12.47 6.43 -6.23
C TYR A 212 13.38 5.31 -5.74
N SER A 213 12.80 4.10 -5.63
CA SER A 213 13.43 2.90 -5.06
C SER A 213 14.41 2.25 -6.06
N LEU A 214 15.44 2.98 -6.49
CA LEU A 214 16.40 2.54 -7.51
C LEU A 214 17.25 1.34 -7.05
N GLU A 215 17.29 1.03 -5.75
CA GLU A 215 17.95 -0.17 -5.22
C GLU A 215 17.40 -1.46 -5.85
N HIS A 216 16.12 -1.49 -6.22
CA HIS A 216 15.49 -2.62 -6.91
C HIS A 216 16.04 -2.84 -8.33
N LEU A 217 16.66 -1.82 -8.94
CA LEU A 217 17.23 -1.92 -10.28
C LEU A 217 18.71 -2.28 -10.29
N THR A 218 19.35 -2.47 -9.14
CA THR A 218 20.72 -3.00 -9.11
C THR A 218 20.74 -4.44 -9.64
N PRO A 219 21.88 -4.96 -10.15
CA PRO A 219 22.00 -6.36 -10.53
C PRO A 219 21.55 -7.32 -9.41
N GLU A 220 21.93 -7.04 -8.17
CA GLU A 220 21.54 -7.81 -6.98
C GLU A 220 20.08 -7.58 -6.53
N GLY A 221 19.49 -6.44 -6.88
CA GLY A 221 18.05 -6.17 -6.72
C GLY A 221 17.18 -6.86 -7.78
N GLY A 222 17.82 -7.56 -8.73
CA GLY A 222 17.15 -8.36 -9.74
C GLY A 222 16.57 -7.58 -10.90
N ARG A 223 17.00 -6.32 -11.11
CA ARG A 223 16.46 -5.43 -12.15
C ARG A 223 14.93 -5.31 -12.09
N ASN A 224 14.38 -5.33 -10.88
CA ASN A 224 12.95 -5.42 -10.62
C ASN A 224 12.25 -4.08 -10.90
N LEU A 225 11.81 -3.90 -12.15
CA LEU A 225 11.16 -2.69 -12.61
C LEU A 225 9.79 -2.47 -11.94
N ALA A 226 9.04 -3.55 -11.68
CA ALA A 226 7.76 -3.45 -10.99
C ALA A 226 7.90 -2.90 -9.55
N ALA A 227 8.92 -3.35 -8.82
CA ALA A 227 9.20 -2.85 -7.47
C ALA A 227 9.78 -1.42 -7.48
N MET A 228 10.62 -1.06 -8.46
CA MET A 228 11.10 0.32 -8.59
C MET A 228 9.94 1.31 -8.85
N LEU A 229 9.00 0.94 -9.71
CA LEU A 229 7.82 1.76 -10.02
C LEU A 229 6.81 1.84 -8.85
N THR A 230 6.98 1.01 -7.83
CA THR A 230 6.19 1.08 -6.60
C THR A 230 6.74 2.21 -5.71
N GLY A 231 5.87 3.14 -5.30
CA GLY A 231 6.26 4.33 -4.52
C GLY A 231 6.56 5.56 -5.36
N THR A 232 6.35 5.52 -6.69
CA THR A 232 6.60 6.69 -7.55
C THR A 232 5.50 7.75 -7.51
N GLU A 233 4.45 7.54 -6.71
CA GLU A 233 3.35 8.50 -6.50
C GLU A 233 2.67 8.97 -7.80
N GLY A 234 2.60 8.09 -8.80
CA GLY A 234 2.03 8.39 -10.12
C GLY A 234 2.85 9.34 -11.00
N THR A 235 4.09 9.68 -10.60
CA THR A 235 4.94 10.65 -11.32
C THR A 235 5.67 10.09 -12.53
N LEU A 236 5.86 8.76 -12.62
CA LEU A 236 6.60 8.11 -13.71
C LEU A 236 5.68 7.39 -14.71
N VAL A 237 4.62 6.76 -14.22
CA VAL A 237 3.72 5.94 -15.05
C VAL A 237 2.25 6.07 -14.61
N LEU A 238 1.35 5.90 -15.57
CA LEU A 238 -0.06 5.63 -15.33
C LEU A 238 -0.28 4.11 -15.36
N ILE A 239 -0.80 3.56 -14.26
CA ILE A 239 -1.04 2.12 -14.09
C ILE A 239 -2.41 1.73 -14.67
N LEU A 240 -2.45 0.69 -15.49
CA LEU A 240 -3.66 0.17 -16.16
C LEU A 240 -4.14 -1.17 -15.59
N SER A 241 -3.23 -1.99 -15.07
CA SER A 241 -3.56 -3.16 -14.24
C SER A 241 -2.39 -3.53 -13.32
N VAL A 242 -2.70 -4.25 -12.25
CA VAL A 242 -1.72 -4.66 -11.24
C VAL A 242 -1.85 -6.17 -11.00
N THR A 243 -0.73 -6.90 -11.11
CA THR A 243 -0.64 -8.29 -10.64
C THR A 243 0.16 -8.33 -9.35
N VAL A 244 -0.44 -8.89 -8.30
CA VAL A 244 0.15 -8.99 -6.96
C VAL A 244 0.30 -10.45 -6.53
N ARG A 245 1.24 -10.68 -5.63
CA ARG A 245 1.38 -11.91 -4.85
C ARG A 245 0.35 -11.92 -3.72
N LEU A 246 -0.17 -13.11 -3.43
CA LEU A 246 -1.01 -13.39 -2.29
C LEU A 246 -0.25 -14.27 -1.29
N VAL A 247 -0.59 -14.14 -0.01
CA VAL A 247 -0.03 -14.91 1.10
C VAL A 247 -1.12 -15.74 1.76
N PRO A 248 -0.79 -16.93 2.31
CA PRO A 248 -1.74 -17.71 3.09
C PRO A 248 -2.15 -16.98 4.37
N LEU A 249 -3.41 -17.18 4.78
CA LEU A 249 -3.91 -16.70 6.06
C LEU A 249 -3.39 -17.58 7.22
N PRO A 250 -3.11 -16.99 8.41
CA PRO A 250 -2.94 -17.78 9.62
C PRO A 250 -4.29 -18.38 10.04
N ASP A 251 -4.30 -19.63 10.52
CA ASP A 251 -5.54 -20.36 10.86
C ASP A 251 -6.08 -20.00 12.26
N ALA A 252 -5.19 -19.68 13.20
CA ALA A 252 -5.54 -19.38 14.58
C ALA A 252 -4.63 -18.27 15.16
N PRO A 253 -4.69 -17.02 14.64
CA PRO A 253 -3.87 -15.93 15.15
C PRO A 253 -4.24 -15.59 16.61
N VAL A 254 -3.21 -15.37 17.43
CA VAL A 254 -3.30 -15.01 18.85
C VAL A 254 -2.70 -13.63 19.06
N LEU A 255 -3.35 -12.80 19.88
CA LEU A 255 -2.87 -11.48 20.23
C LEU A 255 -2.28 -11.50 21.64
N ALA A 256 -1.04 -11.01 21.79
CA ALA A 256 -0.41 -10.71 23.07
C ALA A 256 -0.34 -9.19 23.26
N ALA A 257 -0.91 -8.68 24.35
CA ALA A 257 -0.72 -7.31 24.79
C ALA A 257 0.37 -7.29 25.88
N LEU A 258 1.37 -6.45 25.68
CA LEU A 258 2.54 -6.31 26.55
C LEU A 258 2.56 -4.89 27.10
N GLY A 259 2.56 -4.72 28.43
CA GLY A 259 2.60 -3.43 29.11
C GLY A 259 4.02 -3.08 29.58
N TYR A 260 4.44 -1.84 29.34
CA TYR A 260 5.77 -1.31 29.65
C TYR A 260 5.65 -0.01 30.45
N ARG A 261 6.69 0.37 31.20
CA ARG A 261 6.65 1.61 31.99
C ARG A 261 6.72 2.86 31.13
N SER A 262 7.14 2.74 29.87
CA SER A 262 7.09 3.80 28.87
C SER A 262 7.07 3.23 27.46
N ILE A 263 6.66 4.06 26.49
CA ILE A 263 6.75 3.71 25.06
C ILE A 263 8.20 3.54 24.57
N ILE A 264 9.17 4.12 25.28
CA ILE A 264 10.60 3.99 24.96
C ILE A 264 11.08 2.59 25.32
N GLU A 265 10.77 2.12 26.52
CA GLU A 265 11.08 0.74 26.95
C GLU A 265 10.40 -0.29 26.03
N ALA A 266 9.16 -0.02 25.62
CA ALA A 266 8.47 -0.84 24.63
C ALA A 266 9.23 -0.90 23.29
N ALA A 267 9.72 0.24 22.80
CA ALA A 267 10.48 0.30 21.55
C ALA A 267 11.82 -0.45 21.62
N ASP A 268 12.51 -0.37 22.76
CA ASP A 268 13.79 -1.07 22.99
C ASP A 268 13.63 -2.60 22.99
N ASP A 269 12.45 -3.12 23.32
CA ASP A 269 12.17 -4.55 23.36
C ASP A 269 11.82 -5.17 21.98
N VAL A 270 11.41 -4.35 21.01
CA VAL A 270 10.99 -4.80 19.66
C VAL A 270 12.01 -5.75 19.00
N PRO A 271 13.34 -5.51 19.01
CA PRO A 271 14.30 -6.44 18.42
C PRO A 271 14.24 -7.85 19.00
N ALA A 272 13.98 -8.00 20.32
CA ALA A 272 13.84 -9.31 20.96
C ALA A 272 12.55 -9.99 20.51
N LEU A 273 11.43 -9.25 20.46
CA LEU A 273 10.14 -9.76 20.01
C LEU A 273 10.17 -10.21 18.55
N LEU A 274 10.89 -9.49 17.68
CA LEU A 274 11.05 -9.86 16.27
C LEU A 274 11.73 -11.23 16.07
N ALA A 275 12.52 -11.72 17.04
CA ALA A 275 13.11 -13.05 16.99
C ALA A 275 12.05 -14.17 17.00
N HIS A 276 10.83 -13.87 17.46
CA HIS A 276 9.70 -14.81 17.48
C HIS A 276 8.89 -14.82 16.18
N SER A 277 9.30 -14.03 15.17
CA SER A 277 8.61 -13.89 13.88
C SER A 277 7.12 -13.55 14.02
N PRO A 278 6.76 -12.46 14.74
CA PRO A 278 5.37 -12.07 14.90
C PRO A 278 4.73 -11.67 13.56
N LEU A 279 3.41 -11.84 13.48
CA LEU A 279 2.59 -11.41 12.36
C LEU A 279 2.50 -9.88 12.28
N ALA A 280 2.31 -9.24 13.43
CA ALA A 280 2.24 -7.79 13.58
C ALA A 280 2.82 -7.36 14.94
N VAL A 281 3.35 -6.13 15.00
CA VAL A 281 3.81 -5.47 16.23
C VAL A 281 3.39 -4.01 16.17
N GLU A 282 2.40 -3.63 16.97
CA GLU A 282 1.84 -2.27 17.00
C GLU A 282 2.06 -1.63 18.37
N GLY A 283 2.58 -0.41 18.39
CA GLY A 283 2.89 0.32 19.61
C GLY A 283 1.88 1.43 19.91
N MET A 284 1.50 1.58 21.18
CA MET A 284 0.65 2.68 21.64
C MET A 284 1.14 3.22 22.99
N ASP A 285 1.04 4.54 23.19
CA ASP A 285 1.36 5.18 24.46
C ASP A 285 0.09 5.57 25.23
N ARG A 286 0.28 5.91 26.51
CA ARG A 286 -0.80 6.39 27.37
C ARG A 286 -1.55 7.57 26.77
N ARG A 287 -0.84 8.49 26.11
CA ARG A 287 -1.45 9.71 25.56
C ARG A 287 -2.48 9.37 24.49
N LEU A 288 -2.17 8.44 23.58
CA LEU A 288 -3.10 7.98 22.56
C LEU A 288 -4.34 7.32 23.18
N VAL A 289 -4.13 6.44 24.17
CA VAL A 289 -5.20 5.77 24.91
C VAL A 289 -6.13 6.78 25.60
N ASP A 290 -5.56 7.78 26.26
CA ASP A 290 -6.33 8.79 26.99
C ASP A 290 -7.12 9.69 26.03
N VAL A 291 -6.55 10.05 24.88
CA VAL A 291 -7.28 10.76 23.82
C VAL A 291 -8.51 9.97 23.39
N VAL A 292 -8.39 8.66 23.17
CA VAL A 292 -9.53 7.81 22.80
C VAL A 292 -10.57 7.77 23.91
N ARG A 293 -10.16 7.57 25.18
CA ARG A 293 -11.06 7.55 26.33
C ARG A 293 -11.85 8.86 26.48
N VAL A 294 -11.18 10.00 26.31
CA VAL A 294 -11.81 11.32 26.38
C VAL A 294 -12.83 11.52 25.25
N HIS A 295 -12.50 11.14 24.02
CA HIS A 295 -13.35 11.42 22.85
C HIS A 295 -14.46 10.39 22.62
N LYS A 296 -14.27 9.14 23.07
CA LYS A 296 -15.21 8.03 22.84
C LYS A 296 -15.97 7.60 24.09
N GLY A 297 -15.54 8.06 25.27
CA GLY A 297 -16.21 7.80 26.54
C GLY A 297 -15.78 6.50 27.23
N PRO A 298 -16.35 6.20 28.41
CA PRO A 298 -16.04 5.01 29.19
C PRO A 298 -16.27 3.71 28.40
N GLY A 299 -15.34 2.76 28.54
CA GLY A 299 -15.41 1.46 27.86
C GLY A 299 -14.92 1.45 26.41
N ALA A 300 -14.52 2.60 25.85
CA ALA A 300 -14.00 2.67 24.49
C ALA A 300 -12.61 2.03 24.31
N VAL A 301 -11.85 1.91 25.40
CA VAL A 301 -10.58 1.19 25.42
C VAL A 301 -10.75 0.02 26.39
N PRO A 302 -10.44 -1.22 25.97
CA PRO A 302 -10.48 -2.38 26.86
C PRO A 302 -9.48 -2.24 28.02
N ALA A 303 -9.59 -3.12 29.02
CA ALA A 303 -8.55 -3.23 30.02
C ALA A 303 -7.24 -3.63 29.35
N LEU A 304 -6.20 -2.83 29.56
CA LEU A 304 -4.84 -3.07 29.08
C LEU A 304 -3.99 -3.58 30.26
N PRO A 305 -2.91 -4.33 29.99
CA PRO A 305 -1.91 -4.67 31.01
C PRO A 305 -1.37 -3.41 31.72
N GLU A 306 -0.84 -3.57 32.92
CA GLU A 306 -0.18 -2.48 33.64
C GLU A 306 0.94 -1.83 32.79
N GLY A 307 0.96 -0.49 32.71
CA GLY A 307 1.98 0.24 31.97
C GLY A 307 1.52 1.58 31.40
N GLU A 308 2.46 2.35 30.87
CA GLU A 308 2.25 3.63 30.19
C GLU A 308 2.58 3.57 28.68
N GLY A 309 3.11 2.45 28.22
CA GLY A 309 3.27 2.10 26.81
C GLY A 309 2.92 0.63 26.61
N TRP A 310 2.38 0.29 25.44
CA TRP A 310 1.99 -1.07 25.12
C TRP A 310 2.46 -1.48 23.74
N LEU A 311 2.80 -2.76 23.60
CA LEU A 311 2.91 -3.45 22.31
C LEU A 311 1.77 -4.45 22.19
N LEU A 312 1.06 -4.38 21.07
CA LEU A 312 0.11 -5.39 20.62
C LEU A 312 0.81 -6.25 19.58
N VAL A 313 1.00 -7.53 19.90
CA VAL A 313 1.79 -8.46 19.10
C VAL A 313 0.93 -9.62 18.67
N GLU A 314 0.72 -9.75 17.36
CA GLU A 314 -0.01 -10.87 16.79
C GLU A 314 0.97 -12.00 16.43
N VAL A 315 0.62 -13.24 16.74
CA VAL A 315 1.41 -14.42 16.41
C VAL A 315 0.54 -15.55 15.85
N GLY A 316 1.13 -16.38 15.00
CA GLY A 316 0.50 -17.54 14.39
C GLY A 316 1.08 -17.78 13.00
N ALA A 317 0.75 -18.93 12.42
CA ALA A 317 1.15 -19.26 11.06
C ALA A 317 0.07 -20.11 10.36
N PRO A 318 0.12 -20.20 9.02
CA PRO A 318 -0.71 -21.15 8.28
C PRO A 318 -0.40 -22.58 8.72
N GLY A 319 -1.44 -23.38 8.96
CA GLY A 319 -1.36 -24.75 9.45
C GLY A 319 -1.12 -24.90 10.95
N GLU A 320 -0.93 -23.81 11.70
CA GLU A 320 -0.83 -23.86 13.17
C GLU A 320 -2.21 -23.90 13.82
N ASP A 321 -2.40 -24.83 14.76
CA ASP A 321 -3.58 -24.86 15.60
C ASP A 321 -3.52 -23.81 16.72
N VAL A 322 -4.63 -23.63 17.43
CA VAL A 322 -4.73 -22.66 18.53
C VAL A 322 -3.75 -22.93 19.67
N THR A 323 -3.42 -24.19 19.94
CA THR A 323 -2.50 -24.56 21.02
C THR A 323 -1.09 -24.08 20.68
N ALA A 324 -0.63 -24.35 19.45
CA ALA A 324 0.67 -23.89 18.97
C ALA A 324 0.77 -22.35 18.97
N SER A 325 -0.25 -21.65 18.48
CA SER A 325 -0.27 -20.18 18.51
C SER A 325 -0.23 -19.61 19.93
N LEU A 326 -0.95 -20.23 20.88
CA LEU A 326 -0.93 -19.82 22.29
C LEU A 326 0.44 -20.07 22.95
N GLU A 327 1.09 -21.19 22.64
CA GLU A 327 2.45 -21.47 23.12
C GLU A 327 3.46 -20.44 22.60
N ARG A 328 3.36 -20.07 21.32
CA ARG A 328 4.17 -19.02 20.71
C ARG A 328 3.94 -17.67 21.39
N ALA A 329 2.69 -17.30 21.66
CA ALA A 329 2.35 -16.06 22.37
C ALA A 329 2.93 -16.05 23.79
N ARG A 330 2.82 -17.16 24.53
CA ARG A 330 3.38 -17.29 25.88
C ARG A 330 4.90 -17.21 25.87
N ALA A 331 5.57 -17.85 24.91
CA ALA A 331 7.01 -17.77 24.76
C ALA A 331 7.46 -16.33 24.45
N LEU A 332 6.70 -15.60 23.64
CA LEU A 332 6.93 -14.20 23.34
C LEU A 332 6.74 -13.31 24.58
N CYS A 333 5.66 -13.49 25.34
CA CYS A 333 5.45 -12.80 26.62
C CYS A 333 6.60 -13.06 27.61
N ALA A 334 7.06 -14.31 27.72
CA ALA A 334 8.15 -14.69 28.61
C ALA A 334 9.52 -14.12 28.20
N ALA A 335 9.73 -13.85 26.92
CA ALA A 335 10.95 -13.23 26.39
C ALA A 335 10.92 -11.70 26.48
N SER A 336 9.74 -11.09 26.65
CA SER A 336 9.57 -9.65 26.70
C SER A 336 10.09 -9.02 27.99
N ALA A 337 10.46 -7.74 27.92
CA ALA A 337 10.79 -6.90 29.07
C ALA A 337 9.54 -6.26 29.72
N ALA A 338 8.33 -6.68 29.33
CA ALA A 338 7.07 -6.13 29.81
C ALA A 338 6.90 -6.31 31.33
N VAL A 339 6.27 -5.34 31.98
CA VAL A 339 5.94 -5.42 33.42
C VAL A 339 4.65 -6.21 33.67
N ASP A 340 3.78 -6.28 32.66
CA ASP A 340 2.55 -7.05 32.69
C ASP A 340 2.17 -7.51 31.26
N THR A 341 1.50 -8.65 31.15
CA THR A 341 1.13 -9.22 29.84
C THR A 341 -0.24 -9.88 29.88
N VAL A 342 -0.98 -9.78 28.77
CA VAL A 342 -2.26 -10.45 28.57
C VAL A 342 -2.27 -11.14 27.22
N VAL A 343 -2.69 -12.40 27.18
CA VAL A 343 -2.85 -13.17 25.93
C VAL A 343 -4.33 -13.35 25.63
N TYR A 344 -4.75 -12.94 24.43
CA TYR A 344 -6.11 -13.07 23.92
C TYR A 344 -6.14 -14.22 22.90
N PRO A 345 -6.92 -15.29 23.15
CA PRO A 345 -7.07 -16.40 22.20
C PRO A 345 -7.76 -15.93 20.91
N PRO A 346 -7.71 -16.74 19.83
CA PRO A 346 -8.32 -16.37 18.56
C PRO A 346 -9.82 -16.10 18.72
N GLY A 347 -10.31 -15.00 18.15
CA GLY A 347 -11.70 -14.58 18.22
C GLY A 347 -11.85 -13.07 18.23
N ALA A 348 -13.08 -12.59 18.48
CA ALA A 348 -13.43 -11.17 18.38
C ALA A 348 -12.66 -10.23 19.33
N GLN A 349 -11.98 -10.77 20.35
CA GLN A 349 -11.14 -10.00 21.27
C GLN A 349 -9.68 -9.87 20.78
N ALA A 350 -9.26 -10.70 19.82
CA ALA A 350 -7.91 -10.69 19.23
C ALA A 350 -7.86 -10.02 17.84
N SER A 351 -9.02 -9.59 17.31
CA SER A 351 -9.21 -9.02 15.96
C SER A 351 -9.65 -7.56 15.98
#